data_AF-A0AAD5YZQ7-F1
#
_entry.id   AF-A0AAD5YZQ7-F1
#
_cell.length_a   1.000
_cell.length_b   1.000
_cell.length_c   1.000
_cell.angle_alpha   90.00
_cell.angle_beta   90.00
_cell.angle_gamma   90.00
#
_symmetry.space_group_name_H-M   'P 1'
#
loop_
_entity.id
_entity.type
_entity.pdbx_description
1 polymer ?
#
loop_
_entity_poly.entity_id
_entity_poly.type
_entity_poly.pdbx_seq_one_letter_code
_entity_poly.pdbx_strand_id
1 'polypeptide(L)'
;MTMHSRFLLINGVPQTGDVPPVASFLESTSGAYTTTRTHGDASSILFWDRHLRRLTESVRILAEARPDLLGPGPIPAPNQAKLNISSLAKSANRSLKIGYRLAYYQRSQYGLNDELAITALVRRKEGADRSLDVFLHIGFYAPPVFRSAGACLAVAGPGRELALAKYSDWVRMRKGLEKMKPPNATELLLSNNGDELLEGSVTNFFVVCKGSVNLSSLALFVRINYIFFVVNCFDAKRTPRGRKKLESMLHQ
;
A
#
# COMPACT_ATOMS: atom_id res chain seq x y z
N MET A 1 -3.28 -11.43 -26.61
CA MET A 1 -3.69 -10.16 -25.95
C MET A 1 -3.97 -10.47 -24.49
N THR A 2 -3.19 -9.92 -23.56
CA THR A 2 -3.51 -10.00 -22.14
C THR A 2 -4.75 -9.17 -21.85
N MET A 3 -5.88 -9.83 -21.60
CA MET A 3 -7.08 -9.18 -21.08
C MET A 3 -6.81 -8.74 -19.65
N HIS A 4 -6.39 -7.49 -19.47
CA HIS A 4 -6.23 -6.89 -18.13
C HIS A 4 -7.60 -6.44 -17.62
N SER A 5 -8.45 -7.43 -17.31
CA SER A 5 -9.73 -7.13 -16.71
C SER A 5 -9.53 -6.57 -15.31
N ARG A 6 -10.08 -5.39 -15.11
CA ARG A 6 -10.00 -4.58 -13.90
C ARG A 6 -11.42 -4.23 -13.54
N PHE A 7 -11.69 -4.19 -12.25
CA PHE A 7 -13.01 -3.92 -11.72
C PHE A 7 -12.96 -2.71 -10.80
N LEU A 8 -13.98 -1.86 -10.90
CA LEU A 8 -14.17 -0.74 -10.01
C LEU A 8 -15.55 -0.83 -9.38
N LEU A 9 -15.61 -0.68 -8.07
CA LEU A 9 -16.86 -0.53 -7.33
C LEU A 9 -16.85 0.79 -6.59
N ILE A 10 -17.97 1.52 -6.64
CA ILE A 10 -18.18 2.74 -5.89
C ILE A 10 -19.34 2.48 -4.94
N ASN A 11 -19.09 2.52 -3.63
CA ASN A 11 -20.08 2.28 -2.58
C ASN A 11 -20.85 0.95 -2.74
N GLY A 12 -20.16 -0.09 -3.24
CA GLY A 12 -20.74 -1.41 -3.50
C GLY A 12 -21.44 -1.56 -4.85
N VAL A 13 -21.42 -0.54 -5.70
CA VAL A 13 -22.00 -0.58 -7.06
C VAL A 13 -20.88 -0.77 -8.08
N PRO A 14 -20.89 -1.88 -8.85
CA PRO A 14 -19.95 -2.07 -9.96
C PRO A 14 -20.10 -0.97 -11.01
N GLN A 15 -18.98 -0.45 -11.47
CA GLN A 15 -18.93 0.54 -12.55
C GLN A 15 -18.83 -0.17 -13.89
N THR A 16 -19.54 0.35 -14.89
CA THR A 16 -19.45 -0.09 -16.28
C THR A 16 -18.46 0.81 -17.04
N GLY A 17 -17.66 0.24 -17.93
CA GLY A 17 -16.67 0.97 -18.74
C GLY A 17 -15.23 0.49 -18.56
N ASP A 18 -14.29 1.16 -19.22
CA ASP A 18 -12.87 0.85 -19.09
C ASP A 18 -12.34 1.34 -17.73
N VAL A 19 -11.88 0.39 -16.92
CA VAL A 19 -11.34 0.68 -15.59
C VAL A 19 -9.83 0.91 -15.72
N PRO A 20 -9.29 2.08 -15.34
CA PRO A 20 -7.87 2.38 -15.52
C PRO A 20 -6.96 1.49 -14.65
N PRO A 21 -5.64 1.42 -14.96
CA PRO A 21 -4.69 0.75 -14.07
C PRO A 21 -4.70 1.41 -12.69
N VAL A 22 -4.39 0.64 -11.64
CA VAL A 22 -4.42 1.16 -10.26
C VAL A 22 -3.53 2.38 -10.07
N ALA A 23 -2.38 2.44 -10.76
CA ALA A 23 -1.49 3.59 -10.72
C ALA A 23 -2.19 4.85 -11.26
N SER A 24 -2.75 4.79 -12.47
CA SER A 24 -3.49 5.90 -13.08
C SER A 24 -4.73 6.28 -12.26
N PHE A 25 -5.44 5.31 -11.69
CA PHE A 25 -6.58 5.56 -10.80
C PHE A 25 -6.18 6.36 -9.56
N LEU A 26 -5.12 5.95 -8.85
CA LEU A 26 -4.64 6.66 -7.67
C LEU A 26 -4.05 8.03 -8.02
N GLU A 27 -3.45 8.16 -9.21
CA GLU A 27 -2.96 9.46 -9.69
C GLU A 27 -4.08 10.45 -9.94
N SER A 28 -5.18 10.02 -10.55
CA SER A 28 -6.30 10.90 -10.90
C SER A 28 -7.31 11.11 -9.77
N THR A 29 -7.26 10.27 -8.72
CA THR A 29 -8.24 10.28 -7.64
C THR A 29 -7.58 10.56 -6.29
N SER A 30 -7.77 11.77 -5.77
CA SER A 30 -7.31 12.14 -4.42
C SER A 30 -8.10 11.41 -3.33
N GLY A 31 -7.41 10.97 -2.28
CA GLY A 31 -8.01 10.31 -1.12
C GLY A 31 -7.03 9.44 -0.32
N ALA A 32 -7.51 8.92 0.80
CA ALA A 32 -6.78 7.89 1.56
C ALA A 32 -6.93 6.53 0.87
N TYR A 33 -5.89 5.69 0.88
CA TYR A 33 -5.99 4.37 0.25
C TYR A 33 -5.22 3.28 0.97
N THR A 34 -5.59 2.04 0.71
CA THR A 34 -4.87 0.83 1.14
C THR A 34 -4.92 -0.20 0.03
N THR A 35 -3.89 -1.04 -0.06
CA THR A 35 -3.81 -2.11 -1.05
C THR A 35 -3.46 -3.40 -0.34
N THR A 36 -4.19 -4.45 -0.67
CA THR A 36 -3.91 -5.83 -0.30
C THR A 36 -3.87 -6.71 -1.55
N ARG A 37 -3.56 -7.99 -1.39
CA ARG A 37 -3.63 -8.99 -2.44
C ARG A 37 -4.22 -10.30 -1.93
N THR A 38 -4.58 -11.17 -2.84
CA THR A 38 -4.88 -12.55 -2.53
C THR A 38 -3.61 -13.42 -2.48
N HIS A 39 -3.78 -14.62 -1.95
CA HIS A 39 -2.79 -15.69 -1.96
C HIS A 39 -3.48 -17.05 -2.11
N GLY A 40 -2.72 -18.03 -2.59
CA GLY A 40 -3.18 -19.41 -2.69
C GLY A 40 -4.20 -19.55 -3.80
N ASP A 41 -3.87 -19.05 -4.99
CA ASP A 41 -4.72 -19.13 -6.17
C ASP A 41 -6.01 -18.32 -6.04
N ALA A 42 -5.85 -17.08 -5.55
CA ALA A 42 -6.93 -16.18 -5.18
C ALA A 42 -7.85 -16.64 -4.04
N SER A 43 -7.61 -17.78 -3.39
CA SER A 43 -8.52 -18.37 -2.39
C SER A 43 -8.60 -17.60 -1.07
N SER A 44 -7.55 -16.87 -0.71
CA SER A 44 -7.46 -16.14 0.56
C SER A 44 -7.06 -14.68 0.35
N ILE A 45 -7.75 -13.75 1.00
CA ILE A 45 -7.36 -12.33 1.00
C ILE A 45 -6.44 -12.05 2.19
N LEU A 46 -5.25 -11.51 1.93
CA LEU A 46 -4.28 -11.27 2.98
C LEU A 46 -4.69 -10.07 3.86
N PHE A 47 -4.78 -10.30 5.18
CA PHE A 47 -4.91 -9.30 6.25
C PHE A 47 -5.95 -8.18 6.04
N TRP A 48 -7.07 -8.44 5.36
CA TRP A 48 -8.03 -7.41 4.97
C TRP A 48 -8.47 -6.47 6.10
N ASP A 49 -8.83 -7.01 7.27
CA ASP A 49 -9.24 -6.18 8.42
C ASP A 49 -8.13 -5.23 8.89
N ARG A 50 -6.88 -5.67 8.79
CA ARG A 50 -5.71 -4.86 9.12
C ARG A 50 -5.55 -3.71 8.11
N HIS A 51 -5.83 -3.97 6.84
CA HIS A 51 -5.85 -2.96 5.79
C HIS A 51 -6.96 -1.94 5.99
N LEU A 52 -8.16 -2.38 6.37
CA LEU A 52 -9.27 -1.47 6.69
C LEU A 52 -8.98 -0.59 7.90
N ARG A 53 -8.38 -1.14 8.97
CA ARG A 53 -7.96 -0.32 10.12
C ARG A 53 -6.98 0.77 9.71
N ARG A 54 -6.00 0.44 8.87
CA ARG A 54 -5.01 1.43 8.37
C ARG A 54 -5.63 2.47 7.43
N LEU A 55 -6.59 2.08 6.61
CA LEU A 55 -7.35 2.99 5.77
C LEU A 55 -8.16 3.97 6.63
N THR A 56 -8.90 3.45 7.61
CA THR A 56 -9.64 4.25 8.59
C THR A 56 -8.74 5.25 9.31
N GLU A 57 -7.55 4.82 9.72
CA GLU A 57 -6.59 5.70 10.38
C GLU A 57 -6.03 6.77 9.44
N SER A 58 -5.72 6.41 8.20
CA SER A 58 -5.28 7.38 7.19
C SER A 58 -6.37 8.43 6.92
N VAL A 59 -7.65 8.03 6.89
CA VAL A 59 -8.77 8.98 6.77
C VAL A 59 -8.82 9.93 7.95
N ARG A 60 -8.63 9.46 9.19
CA ARG A 60 -8.62 10.34 10.38
C ARG A 60 -7.49 11.36 10.34
N ILE A 61 -6.26 10.89 10.12
CA ILE A 61 -5.08 11.76 10.06
C ILE A 61 -5.24 12.84 9.00
N LEU A 62 -5.71 12.48 7.79
CA LEU A 62 -5.91 13.48 6.74
C LEU A 62 -7.06 14.43 7.08
N ALA A 63 -8.16 13.95 7.66
CA ALA A 63 -9.28 14.81 8.03
C ALA A 63 -8.89 15.89 9.04
N GLU A 64 -8.00 15.55 9.98
CA GLU A 64 -7.53 16.44 11.03
C GLU A 64 -6.42 17.39 10.54
N ALA A 65 -5.43 16.88 9.79
CA ALA A 65 -4.23 17.64 9.45
C ALA A 65 -4.27 18.28 8.06
N ARG A 66 -4.82 17.60 7.06
CA ARG A 66 -4.80 17.99 5.64
C ARG A 66 -6.08 17.55 4.91
N PRO A 67 -7.25 18.13 5.27
CA PRO A 67 -8.54 17.70 4.73
C PRO A 67 -8.64 17.89 3.21
N ASP A 68 -7.86 18.80 2.64
CA ASP A 68 -7.70 19.01 1.20
C ASP A 68 -7.23 17.74 0.46
N LEU A 69 -6.41 16.89 1.11
CA LEU A 69 -5.92 15.63 0.54
C LEU A 69 -6.97 14.51 0.53
N LEU A 70 -8.13 14.69 1.18
CA LEU A 70 -9.25 13.74 1.14
C LEU A 70 -10.19 13.94 -0.06
N GLY A 71 -9.79 14.72 -1.06
CA GLY A 71 -10.57 14.93 -2.29
C GLY A 71 -11.39 16.23 -2.29
N PRO A 72 -12.20 16.45 -3.33
CA PRO A 72 -12.71 17.78 -3.70
C PRO A 72 -13.89 18.32 -2.86
N GLY A 73 -14.40 17.54 -1.90
CA GLY A 73 -15.52 17.97 -1.06
C GLY A 73 -15.21 19.21 -0.19
N PRO A 74 -16.24 19.89 0.35
CA PRO A 74 -16.05 21.06 1.20
C PRO A 74 -15.23 20.73 2.45
N ILE A 75 -14.20 21.54 2.74
CA ILE A 75 -13.39 21.43 3.95
C ILE A 75 -14.28 21.79 5.15
N PRO A 76 -14.51 20.86 6.10
CA PRO A 76 -15.32 21.16 7.27
C PRO A 76 -14.65 22.28 8.10
N ALA A 77 -15.45 23.21 8.63
CA ALA A 77 -14.94 24.18 9.59
C ALA A 77 -14.44 23.45 10.87
N PRO A 78 -13.44 23.99 11.60
CA PRO A 78 -12.78 23.31 12.72
C PRO A 78 -13.71 22.75 13.81
N ASN A 79 -14.88 23.38 14.01
CA ASN A 79 -15.87 23.02 15.02
C ASN A 79 -17.12 22.32 14.45
N GLN A 80 -17.12 21.95 13.17
CA GLN A 80 -18.28 21.39 12.49
C GLN A 80 -17.93 20.10 11.73
N ALA A 81 -18.21 18.97 12.40
CA ALA A 81 -18.30 17.58 11.92
C ALA A 81 -17.10 16.66 12.05
N LYS A 82 -17.33 15.63 12.86
CA LYS A 82 -16.69 14.33 12.76
C LYS A 82 -17.12 13.68 11.44
N LEU A 83 -16.18 13.38 10.55
CA LEU A 83 -16.48 12.56 9.35
C LEU A 83 -17.19 11.27 9.78
N ASN A 84 -18.21 10.85 9.02
CA ASN A 84 -18.89 9.59 9.29
C ASN A 84 -18.05 8.40 8.79
N ILE A 85 -17.01 8.08 9.56
CA ILE A 85 -16.09 6.97 9.28
C ILE A 85 -16.72 5.61 9.66
N SER A 86 -17.81 5.62 10.43
CA SER A 86 -18.43 4.39 10.97
C SER A 86 -18.96 3.45 9.88
N SER A 87 -19.39 4.00 8.74
CA SER A 87 -19.92 3.24 7.61
C SER A 87 -18.86 2.76 6.62
N LEU A 88 -17.61 3.24 6.72
CA LEU A 88 -16.52 2.96 5.80
C LEU A 88 -16.26 1.45 5.68
N ALA A 89 -16.08 0.76 6.81
CA ALA A 89 -15.80 -0.67 6.82
C ALA A 89 -16.96 -1.47 6.22
N LYS A 90 -18.20 -1.10 6.51
CA LYS A 90 -19.40 -1.75 5.94
C LYS A 90 -19.45 -1.58 4.42
N SER A 91 -19.20 -0.36 3.91
CA SER A 91 -19.17 -0.08 2.48
C SER A 91 -18.02 -0.82 1.78
N ALA A 92 -16.81 -0.78 2.34
CA ALA A 92 -15.65 -1.48 1.80
C ALA A 92 -15.85 -3.00 1.76
N ASN A 93 -16.43 -3.60 2.81
CA ASN A 93 -16.74 -5.03 2.86
C ASN A 93 -17.81 -5.42 1.83
N ARG A 94 -18.83 -4.58 1.65
CA ARG A 94 -19.85 -4.79 0.61
C ARG A 94 -19.21 -4.76 -0.79
N SER A 95 -18.41 -3.73 -1.07
CA SER A 95 -17.65 -3.63 -2.33
C SER A 95 -16.75 -4.85 -2.53
N LEU A 96 -16.08 -5.31 -1.48
CA LEU A 96 -15.18 -6.45 -1.56
C LEU A 96 -15.93 -7.72 -1.94
N LYS A 97 -17.04 -8.01 -1.26
CA LYS A 97 -17.85 -9.21 -1.53
C LYS A 97 -18.32 -9.28 -2.98
N ILE A 98 -18.76 -8.14 -3.53
CA ILE A 98 -19.27 -8.08 -4.90
C ILE A 98 -18.12 -8.14 -5.90
N GLY A 99 -17.11 -7.29 -5.73
CA GLY A 99 -15.98 -7.19 -6.66
C GLY A 99 -15.15 -8.46 -6.72
N TYR A 100 -14.89 -9.08 -5.57
CA TYR A 100 -14.14 -10.33 -5.51
C TYR A 100 -14.85 -11.45 -6.26
N ARG A 101 -16.18 -11.58 -6.14
CA ARG A 101 -16.96 -12.57 -6.90
C ARG A 101 -16.86 -12.34 -8.41
N LEU A 102 -16.96 -11.10 -8.87
CA LEU A 102 -16.83 -10.75 -10.29
C LEU A 102 -15.43 -11.10 -10.82
N ALA A 103 -14.38 -10.69 -10.10
CA ALA A 103 -13.01 -10.96 -10.48
C ALA A 103 -12.69 -12.46 -10.47
N TYR A 104 -13.16 -13.19 -9.44
CA TYR A 104 -12.95 -14.62 -9.32
C TYR A 104 -13.68 -15.43 -10.40
N TYR A 105 -14.93 -15.05 -10.71
CA TYR A 105 -15.68 -15.67 -11.79
C TYR A 105 -14.96 -15.51 -13.13
N GLN A 106 -14.51 -14.29 -13.43
CA GLN A 106 -13.81 -14.02 -14.67
C GLN A 106 -12.47 -14.77 -14.76
N ARG A 107 -11.68 -14.76 -13.68
CA ARG A 107 -10.45 -15.54 -13.56
C ARG A 107 -10.69 -17.02 -13.90
N SER A 108 -11.76 -17.61 -13.35
CA SER A 108 -12.14 -19.01 -13.59
C SER A 108 -12.57 -19.27 -15.04
N GLN A 109 -13.36 -18.37 -15.64
CA GLN A 109 -13.83 -18.48 -17.03
C GLN A 109 -12.67 -18.51 -18.04
N TYR A 110 -11.59 -17.77 -17.77
CA TYR A 110 -10.42 -17.70 -18.64
C TYR A 110 -9.26 -18.60 -18.22
N GLY A 111 -9.43 -19.44 -17.19
CA GLY A 111 -8.38 -20.35 -16.70
C GLY A 111 -7.12 -19.61 -16.22
N LEU A 112 -7.27 -18.42 -15.67
CA LEU A 112 -6.16 -17.59 -15.19
C LEU A 112 -5.75 -18.01 -13.78
N ASN A 113 -4.44 -18.03 -13.53
CA ASN A 113 -3.86 -18.38 -12.21
C ASN A 113 -3.28 -17.16 -11.48
N ASP A 114 -3.47 -15.96 -12.03
CA ASP A 114 -3.04 -14.72 -11.37
C ASP A 114 -3.74 -14.53 -10.02
N GLU A 115 -3.00 -13.98 -9.06
CA GLU A 115 -3.59 -13.45 -7.83
C GLU A 115 -4.36 -12.16 -8.13
N LEU A 116 -5.11 -11.65 -7.17
CA LEU A 116 -5.83 -10.38 -7.27
C LEU A 116 -5.15 -9.33 -6.38
N ALA A 117 -4.85 -8.17 -6.93
CA ALA A 117 -4.56 -6.97 -6.14
C ALA A 117 -5.88 -6.22 -5.88
N ILE A 118 -6.10 -5.84 -4.63
CA ILE A 118 -7.32 -5.19 -4.15
C ILE A 118 -6.93 -3.87 -3.51
N THR A 119 -7.34 -2.75 -4.11
CA THR A 119 -7.08 -1.40 -3.60
C THR A 119 -8.38 -0.73 -3.20
N ALA A 120 -8.49 -0.35 -1.93
CA ALA A 120 -9.59 0.48 -1.44
C ALA A 120 -9.12 1.93 -1.31
N LEU A 121 -9.90 2.86 -1.84
CA LEU A 121 -9.67 4.30 -1.73
C LEU A 121 -10.91 4.97 -1.13
N VAL A 122 -10.70 5.93 -0.25
CA VAL A 122 -11.75 6.71 0.41
C VAL A 122 -11.49 8.18 0.21
N ARG A 123 -12.50 8.89 -0.26
CA ARG A 123 -12.48 10.34 -0.44
C ARG A 123 -13.80 10.96 -0.01
N ARG A 124 -13.80 12.27 0.24
CA ARG A 124 -15.00 13.06 0.45
C ARG A 124 -15.82 13.13 -0.83
N LYS A 125 -17.14 13.01 -0.70
CA LYS A 125 -18.05 13.25 -1.82
C LYS A 125 -18.03 14.72 -2.22
N GLU A 126 -18.34 14.95 -3.50
CA GLU A 126 -18.68 16.29 -3.98
C GLU A 126 -20.08 16.66 -3.47
N GLY A 127 -20.25 17.93 -3.09
CA GLY A 127 -21.51 18.47 -2.58
C GLY A 127 -21.50 18.76 -1.07
N ALA A 128 -22.64 19.22 -0.56
CA ALA A 128 -22.80 19.64 0.83
C ALA A 128 -22.89 18.46 1.82
N ASP A 129 -23.15 17.25 1.32
CA ASP A 129 -23.20 16.04 2.14
C ASP A 129 -21.79 15.64 2.59
N ARG A 130 -21.59 15.58 3.90
CA ARG A 130 -20.30 15.25 4.55
C ARG A 130 -20.01 13.75 4.52
N SER A 131 -20.52 13.05 3.51
CA SER A 131 -20.34 11.61 3.34
C SER A 131 -19.05 11.29 2.57
N LEU A 132 -18.64 10.03 2.68
CA LEU A 132 -17.46 9.50 2.02
C LEU A 132 -17.87 8.59 0.87
N ASP A 133 -17.14 8.67 -0.23
CA ASP A 133 -17.15 7.63 -1.25
C ASP A 133 -16.09 6.59 -0.93
N VAL A 134 -16.47 5.32 -1.06
CA VAL A 134 -15.57 4.18 -0.95
C VAL A 134 -15.43 3.52 -2.32
N PHE A 135 -14.24 3.62 -2.88
CA PHE A 135 -13.83 2.99 -4.11
C PHE A 135 -13.14 1.66 -3.80
N LEU A 136 -13.44 0.62 -4.58
CA LEU A 136 -12.69 -0.62 -4.58
C LEU A 136 -12.25 -0.96 -6.00
N HIS A 137 -10.95 -0.91 -6.22
CA HIS A 137 -10.29 -1.34 -7.45
C HIS A 137 -9.76 -2.75 -7.28
N ILE A 138 -10.05 -3.65 -8.21
CA ILE A 138 -9.52 -5.01 -8.25
C ILE A 138 -8.88 -5.24 -9.61
N GLY A 139 -7.65 -5.73 -9.62
CA GLY A 139 -6.95 -6.13 -10.85
C GLY A 139 -6.17 -7.41 -10.64
N PHE A 140 -5.90 -8.12 -11.75
CA PHE A 140 -5.00 -9.26 -11.73
C PHE A 140 -3.57 -8.84 -11.37
N TYR A 141 -2.90 -9.69 -10.60
CA TYR A 141 -1.61 -9.46 -9.99
C TYR A 141 -0.76 -10.72 -10.11
N ALA A 142 0.33 -10.61 -10.86
CA ALA A 142 1.41 -11.57 -10.82
C ALA A 142 2.41 -11.13 -9.74
N PRO A 143 2.63 -11.91 -8.67
CA PRO A 143 3.66 -11.60 -7.69
C PRO A 143 5.04 -11.49 -8.37
N PRO A 144 5.85 -10.48 -8.04
CA PRO A 144 7.20 -10.37 -8.60
C PRO A 144 8.04 -11.57 -8.16
N VAL A 145 8.71 -12.21 -9.11
CA VAL A 145 9.68 -13.27 -8.83
C VAL A 145 10.95 -12.62 -8.31
N PHE A 146 11.23 -12.77 -7.02
CA PHE A 146 12.48 -12.28 -6.43
C PHE A 146 13.65 -13.06 -7.02
N ARG A 147 14.55 -12.37 -7.72
CA ARG A 147 15.79 -12.94 -8.26
C ARG A 147 16.83 -13.08 -7.17
N SER A 148 17.83 -13.94 -7.40
CA SER A 148 18.94 -14.20 -6.49
C SER A 148 19.78 -12.97 -6.12
N ALA A 149 19.71 -11.90 -6.92
CA ALA A 149 20.50 -10.68 -6.74
C ALA A 149 19.97 -9.70 -5.65
N GLY A 150 18.81 -9.97 -5.05
CA GLY A 150 18.19 -9.06 -4.08
C GLY A 150 17.74 -7.72 -4.70
N ALA A 151 17.37 -6.76 -3.86
CA ALA A 151 17.05 -5.40 -4.31
C ALA A 151 18.29 -4.52 -4.35
N CYS A 152 18.36 -3.64 -5.34
CA CYS A 152 19.33 -2.56 -5.43
C CYS A 152 18.65 -1.26 -5.03
N LEU A 153 19.20 -0.56 -4.05
CA LEU A 153 18.56 0.61 -3.44
C LEU A 153 19.38 1.86 -3.77
N ALA A 154 18.70 2.99 -3.99
CA ALA A 154 19.34 4.30 -4.07
C ALA A 154 18.66 5.26 -3.09
N VAL A 155 19.43 6.13 -2.44
CA VAL A 155 18.88 7.14 -1.53
C VAL A 155 18.57 8.40 -2.33
N ALA A 156 17.30 8.82 -2.35
CA ALA A 156 16.88 10.01 -3.07
C ALA A 156 15.55 10.59 -2.57
N GLY A 157 15.51 11.91 -2.45
CA GLY A 157 14.29 12.66 -2.18
C GLY A 157 13.87 12.70 -0.70
N PRO A 158 13.11 13.74 -0.32
CA PRO A 158 12.66 13.93 1.04
C PRO A 158 11.56 12.93 1.42
N GLY A 159 11.31 12.82 2.72
CA GLY A 159 10.18 12.10 3.26
C GLY A 159 8.83 12.68 2.84
N ARG A 160 7.78 11.90 3.07
CA ARG A 160 6.40 12.29 2.78
C ARG A 160 5.87 13.22 3.87
N GLU A 161 5.10 14.22 3.46
CA GLU A 161 4.25 14.94 4.38
C GLU A 161 3.18 13.98 4.95
N LEU A 162 2.97 13.98 6.26
CA LEU A 162 2.06 13.03 6.94
C LEU A 162 2.35 11.54 6.62
N ALA A 163 3.61 11.10 6.78
CA ALA A 163 4.03 9.71 6.50
C ALA A 163 3.17 8.61 7.18
N LEU A 164 2.53 8.93 8.31
CA LEU A 164 1.60 8.02 9.01
C LEU A 164 0.31 7.75 8.23
N ALA A 165 -0.09 8.64 7.32
CA ALA A 165 -1.23 8.44 6.43
C ALA A 165 -0.80 7.87 5.08
N LYS A 166 -1.63 6.99 4.51
CA LYS A 166 -1.48 6.51 3.14
C LYS A 166 -2.50 7.21 2.24
N TYR A 167 -2.02 8.14 1.43
CA TYR A 167 -2.85 9.01 0.59
C TYR A 167 -2.34 9.04 -0.85
N SER A 168 -3.25 9.16 -1.81
CA SER A 168 -2.97 8.90 -3.22
C SER A 168 -2.15 10.00 -3.89
N ASP A 169 -2.12 11.23 -3.37
CA ASP A 169 -1.26 12.30 -3.88
C ASP A 169 0.22 11.93 -3.84
N TRP A 170 0.65 11.09 -2.88
CA TRP A 170 2.00 10.56 -2.87
C TRP A 170 2.36 9.80 -4.17
N VAL A 171 1.38 9.16 -4.82
CA VAL A 171 1.56 8.52 -6.13
C VAL A 171 1.94 9.53 -7.19
N ARG A 172 1.33 10.71 -7.19
CA ARG A 172 1.70 11.79 -8.12
C ARG A 172 3.07 12.36 -7.77
N MET A 173 3.30 12.68 -6.49
CA MET A 173 4.54 13.31 -6.03
C MET A 173 5.77 12.45 -6.31
N ARG A 174 5.69 11.14 -6.01
CA ARG A 174 6.84 10.25 -6.18
C ARG A 174 7.24 10.00 -7.64
N LYS A 175 6.40 10.30 -8.64
CA LYS A 175 6.79 10.16 -10.05
C LYS A 175 8.04 10.95 -10.39
N GLY A 176 8.18 12.16 -9.82
CA GLY A 176 9.39 12.96 -9.97
C GLY A 176 10.61 12.24 -9.39
N LEU A 177 10.44 11.63 -8.22
CA LEU A 177 11.49 10.86 -7.55
C LEU A 177 11.88 9.61 -8.33
N GLU A 178 10.91 8.83 -8.82
CA GLU A 178 11.16 7.63 -9.61
C GLU A 178 11.94 7.90 -10.90
N LYS A 179 11.83 9.11 -11.48
CA LYS A 179 12.65 9.51 -12.64
C LYS A 179 14.13 9.70 -12.30
N MET A 180 14.46 9.93 -11.03
CA MET A 180 15.84 10.03 -10.55
C MET A 180 16.44 8.66 -10.21
N LYS A 181 15.65 7.59 -10.27
CA LYS A 181 16.11 6.24 -9.93
C LYS A 181 17.20 5.77 -10.91
N PRO A 182 18.41 5.43 -10.42
CA PRO A 182 19.46 4.89 -11.28
C PRO A 182 18.99 3.62 -12.02
N PRO A 183 19.53 3.31 -13.22
CA PRO A 183 19.06 2.18 -14.03
C PRO A 183 19.06 0.83 -13.33
N ASN A 184 19.98 0.63 -12.38
CA ASN A 184 20.11 -0.62 -11.64
C ASN A 184 19.30 -0.64 -10.34
N ALA A 185 18.80 0.51 -9.88
CA ALA A 185 18.07 0.60 -8.62
C ALA A 185 16.62 0.11 -8.80
N THR A 186 16.23 -0.81 -7.94
CA THR A 186 14.89 -1.40 -7.89
C THR A 186 13.94 -0.59 -7.01
N GLU A 187 14.45 0.16 -6.04
CA GLU A 187 13.68 0.96 -5.07
C GLU A 187 14.49 2.17 -4.60
N LEU A 188 13.78 3.24 -4.22
CA LEU A 188 14.36 4.43 -3.61
C LEU A 188 14.14 4.43 -2.10
N LEU A 189 15.17 4.79 -1.34
CA LEU A 189 15.07 5.11 0.09
C LEU A 189 15.00 6.64 0.25
N LEU A 190 14.03 7.11 1.01
CA LEU A 190 13.83 8.53 1.27
C LEU A 190 14.70 8.98 2.45
N SER A 191 15.25 10.18 2.33
CA SER A 191 16.02 10.84 3.39
C SER A 191 15.89 12.36 3.29
N ASN A 192 15.73 13.03 4.43
CA ASN A 192 15.62 14.49 4.46
C ASN A 192 16.98 15.18 4.36
N ASN A 193 18.05 14.52 4.80
CA ASN A 193 19.39 15.10 4.96
C ASN A 193 20.52 14.19 4.44
N GLY A 194 20.23 12.95 4.05
CA GLY A 194 21.22 11.95 3.65
C GLY A 194 21.76 11.10 4.80
N ASP A 195 21.61 11.56 6.04
CA ASP A 195 22.13 10.89 7.23
C ASP A 195 21.11 9.90 7.82
N GLU A 196 19.83 10.25 7.77
CA GLU A 196 18.74 9.46 8.34
C GLU A 196 17.87 8.85 7.25
N LEU A 197 17.76 7.52 7.25
CA LEU A 197 16.87 6.80 6.36
C LEU A 197 15.47 6.75 6.95
N LEU A 198 14.47 7.05 6.12
CA LEU A 198 13.06 7.11 6.54
C LEU A 198 12.30 5.84 6.16
N GLU A 199 11.88 5.76 4.89
CA GLU A 199 11.13 4.64 4.31
C GLU A 199 11.48 4.54 2.81
N GLY A 200 10.97 3.52 2.13
CA GLY A 200 11.06 3.44 0.66
C GLY A 200 10.00 4.31 -0.03
N SER A 201 10.13 4.55 -1.34
CA SER A 201 9.14 5.34 -2.08
C SER A 201 7.77 4.65 -2.14
N VAL A 202 7.74 3.32 -2.12
CA VAL A 202 6.52 2.51 -2.11
C VAL A 202 6.54 1.36 -1.09
N THR A 203 7.65 1.20 -0.35
CA THR A 203 7.87 0.11 0.61
C THR A 203 8.42 0.60 1.95
N ASN A 204 8.36 -0.25 2.96
CA ASN A 204 9.18 -0.10 4.17
C ASN A 204 10.40 -1.03 4.08
N PHE A 205 11.45 -0.71 4.82
CA PHE A 205 12.63 -1.56 4.96
C PHE A 205 12.94 -1.84 6.44
N PHE A 206 13.71 -2.88 6.69
CA PHE A 206 14.23 -3.20 8.02
C PHE A 206 15.73 -3.51 7.91
N VAL A 207 16.47 -3.11 8.95
CA VAL A 207 17.91 -3.42 9.08
C VAL A 207 18.07 -4.50 10.13
N VAL A 208 18.79 -5.57 9.79
CA VAL A 208 19.12 -6.65 10.72
C VAL A 208 20.60 -6.55 11.06
N CYS A 209 20.90 -6.14 12.30
CA CYS A 209 22.26 -6.03 12.79
C CYS A 209 22.66 -7.30 13.55
N LYS A 210 23.90 -7.78 13.35
CA LYS A 210 24.48 -8.86 14.17
C LYS A 210 24.86 -8.27 15.54
N GLY A 211 24.04 -8.53 16.56
CA GLY A 211 24.17 -7.83 17.85
C GLY A 211 25.34 -8.27 18.74
N SER A 212 25.93 -7.30 19.43
CA SER A 212 26.00 -7.29 20.91
C SER A 212 25.05 -6.18 21.38
N VAL A 213 23.97 -6.56 22.06
CA VAL A 213 22.80 -5.69 22.29
C VAL A 213 23.04 -4.72 23.45
N ASN A 214 22.72 -3.43 23.24
CA ASN A 214 22.29 -2.53 24.31
C ASN A 214 20.96 -1.89 23.88
N LEU A 215 19.90 -2.12 24.67
CA LEU A 215 18.49 -2.03 24.27
C LEU A 215 17.90 -0.59 24.21
N SER A 216 18.72 0.45 24.24
CA SER A 216 18.23 1.82 24.48
C SER A 216 17.92 2.68 23.24
N SER A 217 18.04 2.18 22.01
CA SER A 217 17.98 3.06 20.81
C SER A 217 17.21 2.53 19.60
N LEU A 218 16.12 1.77 19.78
CA LEU A 218 15.19 1.49 18.68
C LEU A 218 14.03 2.50 18.70
N ALA A 219 14.26 3.69 18.15
CA ALA A 219 13.23 4.72 17.99
C ALA A 219 12.60 4.67 16.58
N LEU A 220 11.27 4.76 16.58
CA LEU A 220 10.34 5.07 15.49
C LEU A 220 10.40 4.22 14.20
N PHE A 221 9.50 3.23 14.10
CA PHE A 221 9.13 2.60 12.83
C PHE A 221 7.65 2.84 12.52
N VAL A 222 7.36 3.26 11.29
CA VAL A 222 6.00 3.33 10.74
C VAL A 222 5.40 1.92 10.76
N ARG A 223 4.30 1.74 11.52
CA ARG A 223 3.52 0.49 11.54
C ARG A 223 2.88 0.24 10.17
N ILE A 224 3.48 -0.64 9.36
CA ILE A 224 2.89 -1.13 8.10
C ILE A 224 2.65 -2.64 8.15
N ASN A 225 1.61 -3.06 7.43
CA ASN A 225 0.98 -4.37 7.49
C ASN A 225 1.54 -5.42 6.50
N TYR A 226 2.54 -5.08 5.69
CA TYR A 226 3.25 -6.02 4.82
C TYR A 226 4.76 -5.91 5.00
N ILE A 227 5.36 -7.07 5.27
CA ILE A 227 6.80 -7.31 5.37
C ILE A 227 7.31 -7.64 3.97
N PHE A 228 8.41 -7.02 3.56
CA PHE A 228 9.65 -7.68 3.09
C PHE A 228 10.58 -6.64 2.47
N PHE A 229 11.61 -6.25 3.22
CA PHE A 229 12.97 -6.01 2.73
C PHE A 229 13.91 -6.17 3.93
N VAL A 230 14.67 -7.26 3.94
CA VAL A 230 15.85 -7.38 4.79
C VAL A 230 17.00 -6.89 3.94
N VAL A 231 17.51 -5.70 4.24
CA VAL A 231 18.77 -5.25 3.65
C VAL A 231 19.87 -6.00 4.37
N ASN A 232 20.54 -6.92 3.66
CA ASN A 232 21.81 -7.45 4.12
C ASN A 232 22.83 -6.32 4.06
N CYS A 233 23.05 -5.63 5.18
CA CYS A 233 24.28 -4.87 5.36
C CYS A 233 25.41 -5.90 5.50
N PHE A 234 26.08 -6.19 4.38
CA PHE A 234 27.28 -7.01 4.36
C PHE A 234 28.45 -6.16 4.87
N ASP A 235 28.91 -6.47 6.07
CA ASP A 235 30.35 -6.64 6.30
C ASP A 235 30.58 -7.62 7.47
N ALA A 236 31.75 -8.27 7.47
CA ALA A 236 32.29 -9.21 8.47
C ALA A 236 32.05 -10.72 8.26
N LYS A 237 33.01 -11.31 7.51
CA LYS A 237 33.66 -12.62 7.71
C LYS A 237 32.74 -13.83 7.98
N ARG A 238 32.59 -14.64 6.91
CA ARG A 238 31.97 -15.97 6.88
C ARG A 238 32.43 -16.84 8.07
N THR A 239 31.50 -17.32 8.88
CA THR A 239 31.73 -18.49 9.74
C THR A 239 30.65 -19.56 9.52
N PRO A 240 31.01 -20.86 9.50
CA PRO A 240 30.12 -21.95 9.06
C PRO A 240 28.88 -22.21 9.94
N ARG A 241 28.82 -21.64 11.16
CA ARG A 241 27.77 -21.93 12.15
C ARG A 241 26.42 -21.23 11.86
N GLY A 242 26.39 -20.20 11.01
CA GLY A 242 25.15 -19.45 10.72
C GLY A 242 24.13 -20.18 9.84
N ARG A 243 24.57 -21.16 9.04
CA ARG A 243 23.72 -21.80 8.02
C ARG A 243 22.63 -22.71 8.62
N LYS A 244 22.93 -23.40 9.73
CA LYS A 244 22.00 -24.36 10.36
C LYS A 244 20.85 -23.72 11.13
N LYS A 245 20.98 -22.47 11.58
CA LYS A 245 19.93 -21.82 12.39
C LYS A 245 18.82 -21.19 11.54
N LEU A 246 19.14 -20.76 10.31
CA LEU A 246 18.17 -20.18 9.38
C LEU A 246 17.20 -21.26 8.83
N GLU A 247 17.68 -22.49 8.60
CA GLU A 247 16.85 -23.60 8.13
C GLU A 247 15.81 -24.06 9.18
N SER A 248 16.10 -23.90 10.48
CA SER A 248 15.14 -24.26 11.55
C SER A 248 13.97 -23.29 11.71
N MET A 249 14.07 -22.06 11.18
CA MET A 249 13.04 -21.03 11.31
C MET A 249 12.09 -20.96 10.10
N LEU A 250 12.35 -21.71 9.03
CA LEU A 250 11.51 -21.78 7.83
C LEU A 250 10.46 -22.91 7.88
N HIS A 251 10.43 -23.71 8.96
CA HIS A 251 9.52 -24.84 9.14
C HIS A 251 8.60 -24.72 10.36
N GLN A 252 8.30 -23.50 10.83
CA GLN A 252 7.25 -23.18 11.80
C GLN A 252 6.37 -22.05 11.26
#